data_AF-A0A916YUH3-F1
#
_entry.id   AF-A0A916YUH3-F1
#
_cell.length_a   1.000
_cell.length_b   1.000
_cell.length_c   1.000
_cell.angle_alpha   90.00
_cell.angle_beta   90.00
_cell.angle_gamma   90.00
#
_symmetry.space_group_name_H-M   'P 1'
#
loop_
_entity.id
_entity.type
_entity.pdbx_description
1 polymer ?
#
loop_
_entity_poly.entity_id
_entity_poly.type
_entity_poly.pdbx_seq_one_letter_code
_entity_poly.pdbx_strand_id
1 'polypeptide(L)'
;MKTLIAIAALPVLAMTAPQAAFAGEASTARVAIHDLDLTSEAGQAEMEKRVRKAAYAVCKYEDDGQLREANAHFSCVRTALKKSEGQMATLVANARFGG
;
A
#
# COMPACT_ATOMS: atom_id res chain seq x y z
N MET A 1 38.51 -56.34 -5.92
CA MET A 1 37.35 -57.03 -6.54
C MET A 1 36.11 -56.50 -5.81
N LYS A 2 35.45 -55.43 -6.25
CA LYS A 2 34.55 -55.26 -7.42
C LYS A 2 33.17 -55.90 -7.23
N THR A 3 32.23 -55.11 -6.70
CA THR A 3 30.76 -55.10 -6.90
C THR A 3 30.30 -53.76 -6.27
N LEU A 4 29.97 -52.64 -6.92
CA LEU A 4 29.14 -52.24 -8.07
C LEU A 4 27.63 -52.51 -7.97
N ILE A 5 26.89 -51.39 -7.87
CA ILE A 5 25.49 -51.10 -8.30
C ILE A 5 24.42 -51.49 -7.24
N ALA A 6 23.46 -50.66 -6.82
CA ALA A 6 22.52 -49.87 -7.62
C ALA A 6 21.89 -48.66 -6.89
N ILE A 7 21.39 -47.75 -7.73
CA ILE A 7 20.70 -46.49 -7.49
C ILE A 7 19.31 -46.69 -6.88
N ALA A 8 18.93 -45.83 -5.92
CA ALA A 8 17.52 -45.52 -5.64
C ALA A 8 17.36 -44.01 -5.56
N ALA A 9 16.82 -43.42 -6.62
CA ALA A 9 16.43 -42.02 -6.69
C ALA A 9 15.14 -41.78 -5.91
N LEU A 10 15.11 -40.74 -5.08
CA LEU A 10 13.88 -40.05 -4.73
C LEU A 10 14.18 -38.54 -4.65
N PRO A 11 13.83 -37.76 -5.70
CA PRO A 11 13.71 -36.32 -5.55
C PRO A 11 12.42 -36.07 -4.76
N VAL A 12 12.53 -35.64 -3.50
CA VAL A 12 11.39 -35.02 -2.82
C VAL A 12 11.29 -33.60 -3.37
N LEU A 13 10.66 -33.49 -4.54
CA LEU A 13 10.10 -32.25 -5.05
C LEU A 13 8.75 -32.00 -4.37
N ALA A 14 8.50 -30.73 -4.11
CA ALA A 14 7.26 -30.12 -3.66
C ALA A 14 6.99 -30.27 -2.14
N MET A 15 6.66 -29.21 -1.40
CA MET A 15 5.84 -28.06 -1.80
C MET A 15 6.34 -26.79 -1.10
N THR A 16 7.05 -25.91 -1.81
CA THR A 16 6.95 -24.49 -1.49
C THR A 16 5.60 -24.04 -2.04
N ALA A 17 4.54 -24.19 -1.26
CA ALA A 17 3.31 -23.51 -1.56
C ALA A 17 3.66 -22.01 -1.67
N PRO A 18 3.48 -21.36 -2.83
CA PRO A 18 3.43 -19.92 -2.81
C PRO A 18 2.23 -19.62 -1.90
N GLN A 19 2.52 -19.00 -0.76
CA GLN A 19 1.50 -18.39 0.05
C GLN A 19 0.88 -17.36 -0.88
N ALA A 20 -0.22 -17.73 -1.54
CA ALA A 20 -1.01 -16.81 -2.31
C ALA A 20 -1.30 -15.67 -1.34
N ALA A 21 -0.73 -14.51 -1.62
CA ALA A 21 -0.99 -13.29 -0.91
C ALA A 21 -2.47 -12.96 -1.13
N PHE A 22 -3.34 -13.58 -0.35
CA PHE A 22 -4.74 -13.18 -0.19
C PHE A 22 -4.78 -11.93 0.69
N ALA A 23 -4.11 -10.88 0.23
CA ALA A 23 -4.52 -9.53 0.50
C ALA A 23 -5.02 -9.06 -0.86
N GLY A 24 -6.35 -8.92 -1.03
CA GLY A 24 -6.87 -8.17 -2.16
C GLY A 24 -6.03 -6.90 -2.27
N GLU A 25 -5.40 -6.68 -3.43
CA GLU A 25 -4.42 -5.61 -3.62
C GLU A 25 -5.08 -4.30 -3.22
N ALA A 26 -4.83 -3.87 -1.98
CA ALA A 26 -5.44 -2.67 -1.47
C ALA A 26 -4.97 -1.55 -2.39
N SER A 27 -5.91 -0.96 -3.14
CA SER A 27 -5.58 0.05 -4.13
C SER A 27 -4.82 1.18 -3.42
N THR A 28 -3.59 1.45 -3.89
CA THR A 28 -2.70 2.46 -3.30
C THR A 28 -2.43 3.57 -4.30
N ALA A 29 -2.28 4.79 -3.80
CA ALA A 29 -1.90 5.94 -4.60
C ALA A 29 -0.65 6.59 -4.00
N ARG A 30 0.31 6.95 -4.87
CA ARG A 30 1.46 7.77 -4.48
C ARG A 30 1.06 9.23 -4.56
N VAL A 31 1.39 9.99 -3.53
CA VAL A 31 1.16 11.44 -3.46
C VAL A 31 2.50 12.15 -3.49
N ALA A 32 2.72 12.99 -4.50
CA ALA A 32 3.92 13.81 -4.58
C ALA A 32 3.80 15.00 -3.60
N ILE A 33 4.83 15.16 -2.77
CA ILE A 33 4.93 16.19 -1.73
C ILE A 33 6.30 16.88 -1.69
N HIS A 34 7.22 16.48 -2.56
CA HIS A 34 8.60 17.01 -2.58
C HIS A 34 8.66 18.48 -3.01
N ASP A 35 7.62 18.96 -3.68
CA ASP A 35 7.42 20.33 -4.12
C ASP A 35 6.78 21.21 -3.03
N LEU A 36 6.38 20.62 -1.90
CA LEU A 36 5.71 21.32 -0.81
C LEU A 36 6.69 21.64 0.31
N ASP A 37 6.64 22.88 0.79
CA ASP A 37 7.27 23.25 2.05
C ASP A 37 6.40 22.79 3.24
N LEU A 38 6.65 21.58 3.72
CA LEU A 38 5.95 21.00 4.86
C LEU A 38 6.28 21.66 6.21
N THR A 39 7.25 22.59 6.26
CA THR A 39 7.51 23.38 7.48
C THR A 39 6.48 24.49 7.67
N SER A 40 5.82 24.92 6.58
CA SER A 40 4.76 25.93 6.57
C SER A 40 3.35 25.33 6.74
N GLU A 41 2.43 26.12 7.32
CA GLU A 41 1.01 25.74 7.40
C GLU A 41 0.38 25.55 6.01
N ALA A 42 0.75 26.40 5.05
CA ALA A 42 0.23 26.33 3.68
C ALA A 42 0.65 25.04 2.96
N GLY A 43 1.90 24.61 3.11
CA GLY A 43 2.38 23.36 2.52
C GLY A 43 1.76 22.12 3.19
N GLN A 44 1.53 22.16 4.51
CA GLN A 44 0.79 21.10 5.21
C GLN A 44 -0.66 20.99 4.72
N ALA A 45 -1.35 22.12 4.57
CA ALA A 45 -2.71 22.15 4.06
C ALA A 45 -2.82 21.63 2.61
N GLU A 46 -1.87 21.99 1.74
CA GLU A 46 -1.83 21.47 0.38
C GLU A 46 -1.51 19.97 0.34
N MET A 47 -0.62 19.48 1.22
CA MET A 47 -0.39 18.03 1.37
C MET A 47 -1.68 17.30 1.75
N GLU A 48 -2.39 17.77 2.78
CA GLU A 48 -3.65 17.16 3.22
C GLU A 48 -4.69 17.13 2.10
N LYS A 49 -4.80 18.22 1.33
CA LYS A 49 -5.69 18.31 0.16
C LYS A 49 -5.32 17.30 -0.92
N ARG A 50 -4.03 17.11 -1.21
CA ARG A 50 -3.56 16.12 -2.18
C ARG A 50 -3.83 14.68 -1.71
N VAL A 51 -3.57 14.39 -0.44
CA VAL A 51 -3.88 13.08 0.17
C VAL A 51 -5.38 12.80 0.09
N ARG A 52 -6.23 13.79 0.39
CA ARG A 52 -7.68 13.66 0.25
C ARG A 52 -8.06 13.33 -1.18
N LYS A 53 -7.57 14.08 -2.17
CA LYS A 53 -7.85 13.82 -3.60
C LYS A 53 -7.43 12.40 -4.01
N ALA A 54 -6.27 11.93 -3.53
CA ALA A 54 -5.80 10.58 -3.79
C ALA A 54 -6.71 9.51 -3.15
N ALA A 55 -7.14 9.73 -1.90
CA ALA A 55 -8.10 8.83 -1.23
C ALA A 55 -9.42 8.73 -2.01
N TYR A 56 -9.96 9.84 -2.51
CA TYR A 56 -11.14 9.83 -3.38
C TYR A 56 -10.92 9.02 -4.66
N ALA A 57 -9.76 9.17 -5.30
CA ALA A 57 -9.44 8.45 -6.54
C ALA A 57 -9.34 6.94 -6.32
N VAL A 58 -8.64 6.53 -5.25
CA VAL A 58 -8.49 5.13 -4.84
C VAL A 58 -9.84 4.49 -4.52
N CYS A 59 -10.69 5.21 -3.77
CA CYS A 59 -11.98 4.69 -3.32
C CYS A 59 -13.11 4.82 -4.36
N LYS A 60 -12.83 5.34 -5.56
CA LYS A 60 -13.87 5.61 -6.57
C LYS A 60 -14.48 4.31 -7.12
N TYR A 61 -13.67 3.29 -7.29
CA TYR A 61 -14.06 2.03 -7.90
C TYR A 61 -13.89 0.86 -6.92
N GLU A 62 -14.66 -0.18 -7.15
CA GLU A 62 -14.44 -1.52 -6.60
C GLU A 62 -13.35 -2.23 -7.41
N ASP A 63 -12.89 -3.38 -6.91
CA ASP A 63 -11.82 -4.17 -7.55
C ASP A 63 -12.26 -4.74 -8.92
N ASP A 64 -13.57 -4.87 -9.15
CA ASP A 64 -14.17 -5.26 -10.44
C ASP A 64 -14.32 -4.09 -11.44
N GLY A 65 -13.83 -2.90 -11.07
CA GLY A 65 -13.91 -1.68 -11.88
C GLY A 65 -15.28 -1.00 -11.88
N GLN A 66 -16.27 -1.50 -11.13
CA GLN A 66 -17.56 -0.83 -10.98
C GLN A 66 -17.45 0.36 -10.04
N LEU A 67 -18.38 1.31 -10.19
CA LEU A 67 -18.48 2.42 -9.24
C LEU A 67 -18.86 1.89 -7.86
N ARG A 68 -18.07 2.28 -6.86
CA ARG A 68 -18.33 1.95 -5.46
C ARG A 68 -19.62 2.62 -5.00
N GLU A 69 -20.46 1.88 -4.26
CA GLU A 69 -21.68 2.43 -3.66
C GLU A 69 -21.34 3.61 -2.74
N ALA A 70 -22.21 4.62 -2.66
CA ALA A 70 -21.95 5.85 -1.91
C ALA A 70 -21.52 5.59 -0.45
N ASN A 71 -22.21 4.70 0.27
CA ASN A 71 -21.85 4.39 1.66
C ASN A 71 -20.47 3.73 1.79
N ALA A 72 -20.20 2.76 0.91
CA ALA A 72 -18.90 2.10 0.84
C ALA A 72 -17.79 3.09 0.46
N HIS A 73 -18.08 4.03 -0.45
CA HIS A 73 -17.16 5.09 -0.87
C HIS A 73 -16.78 6.00 0.29
N PHE A 74 -17.77 6.53 1.02
CA PHE A 74 -17.49 7.38 2.19
C PHE A 74 -16.73 6.63 3.29
N SER A 75 -17.06 5.36 3.53
CA SER A 75 -16.35 4.52 4.51
C SER A 75 -14.90 4.28 4.09
N CYS A 76 -14.67 4.00 2.81
CA CYS A 76 -13.33 3.83 2.24
C CYS A 76 -12.50 5.11 2.37
N VAL A 77 -13.04 6.25 1.93
CA VAL A 77 -12.32 7.55 2.00
C VAL A 77 -11.96 7.90 3.44
N ARG A 78 -12.90 7.74 4.38
CA ARG A 78 -12.64 7.97 5.81
C ARG A 78 -11.53 7.06 6.35
N THR A 79 -11.56 5.79 5.98
CA THR A 79 -10.55 4.82 6.41
C THR A 79 -9.18 5.13 5.81
N ALA A 80 -9.13 5.48 4.52
CA ALA A 80 -7.91 5.86 3.83
C ALA A 80 -7.29 7.11 4.46
N LEU A 81 -8.09 8.15 4.72
CA LEU A 81 -7.62 9.37 5.40
C LEU A 81 -7.07 9.07 6.79
N LYS A 82 -7.80 8.30 7.61
CA LYS A 82 -7.36 7.92 8.95
C LYS A 82 -6.04 7.14 8.94
N LYS A 83 -5.85 6.25 7.95
CA LYS A 83 -4.58 5.53 7.79
C LYS A 83 -3.43 6.45 7.37
N SER A 84 -3.71 7.48 6.59
CA SER A 84 -2.72 8.45 6.11
C SER A 84 -2.29 9.45 7.18
N GLU A 85 -3.08 9.72 8.22
CA GLU A 85 -2.76 10.67 9.30
C GLU A 85 -1.38 10.41 9.92
N GLY A 86 -1.05 9.16 10.25
CA GLY A 86 0.25 8.82 10.83
C GLY A 86 1.41 9.06 9.85
N GLN A 87 1.20 8.80 8.56
CA GLN A 87 2.21 9.04 7.52
C GLN A 87 2.43 10.55 7.33
N MET A 88 1.35 11.33 7.26
CA MET A 88 1.43 12.80 7.16
C MET A 88 2.15 13.41 8.36
N ALA A 89 1.80 12.97 9.58
CA ALA A 89 2.48 13.44 10.79
C ALA A 89 3.98 13.13 10.78
N THR A 90 4.36 11.92 10.32
CA THR A 90 5.76 11.53 10.18
C THR A 90 6.50 12.41 9.17
N LEU A 91 5.87 12.71 8.02
CA LEU A 91 6.46 13.56 6.99
C LEU A 91 6.69 14.99 7.48
N VAL A 92 5.72 15.55 8.22
CA VAL A 92 5.86 16.89 8.83
C VAL A 92 6.93 16.89 9.92
N ALA A 93 6.99 15.86 10.76
CA ALA A 93 8.03 15.75 11.78
C ALA A 93 9.42 15.68 11.14
N ASN A 94 9.61 14.84 10.13
CA ASN A 94 10.87 14.71 9.41
C ASN A 94 11.28 16.02 8.72
N ALA A 95 10.32 16.73 8.11
CA ALA A 95 10.58 18.03 7.49
C ALA A 95 11.02 19.10 8.50
N ARG A 96 10.51 19.05 9.74
CA ARG A 96 10.83 20.03 10.80
C ARG A 96 12.14 19.73 11.52
N PHE A 97 12.45 18.46 11.74
CA PHE A 97 13.55 18.06 12.63
C PHE A 97 14.76 17.47 11.91
N GLY A 98 14.68 17.26 10.58
CA GLY A 98 15.71 16.58 9.82
C GLY A 98 15.70 15.09 10.15
N GLY A 99 15.22 14.27 9.20
CA GLY A 99 15.21 12.82 9.32
C GLY A 99 16.61 12.20 9.38
#